data_AF-A0A820LHK7-F1
#
_entry.id   AF-A0A820LHK7-F1
#
_cell.length_a   1.000
_cell.length_b   1.000
_cell.length_c   1.000
_cell.angle_alpha   90.00
_cell.angle_beta   90.00
_cell.angle_gamma   90.00
#
_symmetry.space_group_name_H-M   'P 1'
#
loop_
_entity.id
_entity.type
_entity.pdbx_description
1 polymer ?
#
loop_
_entity_poly.entity_id
_entity_poly.type
_entity_poly.pdbx_seq_one_letter_code
_entity_poly.pdbx_strand_id
1 'polypeptide(L)'
;FLFYKGQLSGWTEAIWPASSLPIFQLVANLGLIFFMFYLGLELDLQQIKKSWKTTIPIVSASIIFPVGIGCAVALWFWDMNTGINTSKIASILFVASGFGFSAFPVLATLLNAMGLLNKPIGVQTISLAAVEDIAVWVVLAIASAFSSGGSALQGLYTLLLTLGFLLIMFLIVRPILKWIHKYYLKRGDDTNVYLVVICFFITC
;
A
#
# COMPACT_ATOMS: atom_id res chain seq x y z
N PHE A 1 -19.69 -4.63 8.02
CA PHE A 1 -19.98 -4.94 6.60
C PHE A 1 -20.95 -6.11 6.36
N LEU A 2 -21.30 -6.96 7.34
CA LEU A 2 -22.27 -8.06 7.18
C LEU A 2 -23.75 -7.69 7.41
N PHE A 3 -24.04 -6.55 8.05
CA PHE A 3 -25.42 -6.15 8.40
C PHE A 3 -26.22 -5.49 7.27
N TYR A 4 -25.60 -5.08 6.15
CA TYR A 4 -26.32 -4.36 5.07
C TYR A 4 -26.84 -5.28 3.94
N LYS A 5 -26.36 -6.52 3.85
CA LYS A 5 -26.74 -7.46 2.77
C LYS A 5 -28.18 -8.00 2.89
N GLY A 6 -28.82 -7.89 4.05
CA GLY A 6 -30.10 -8.57 4.33
C GLY A 6 -31.37 -7.80 3.99
N GLN A 7 -31.34 -6.46 3.88
CA GLN A 7 -32.57 -5.65 3.79
C GLN A 7 -32.80 -4.94 2.44
N LEU A 8 -31.83 -4.97 1.51
CA LEU A 8 -31.89 -4.27 0.21
C LEU A 8 -31.46 -5.13 -1.00
N SER A 9 -31.46 -6.47 -0.89
CA SER A 9 -30.83 -7.34 -1.89
C SER A 9 -31.31 -7.11 -3.33
N GLY A 10 -32.61 -6.80 -3.52
CA GLY A 10 -33.19 -6.53 -4.83
C GLY A 10 -32.72 -5.23 -5.50
N TRP A 11 -32.35 -4.19 -4.73
CA TRP A 11 -31.90 -2.91 -5.30
C TRP A 11 -30.44 -2.97 -5.75
N THR A 12 -29.59 -3.64 -4.97
CA THR A 12 -28.18 -3.85 -5.35
C THR A 12 -28.05 -4.71 -6.59
N GLU A 13 -28.89 -5.74 -6.79
CA GLU A 13 -28.84 -6.55 -8.02
C GLU A 13 -29.42 -5.81 -9.24
N ALA A 14 -30.41 -4.92 -9.04
CA ALA A 14 -30.98 -4.11 -10.11
C ALA A 14 -30.07 -2.95 -10.56
N ILE A 15 -29.32 -2.33 -9.64
CA ILE A 15 -28.45 -1.18 -9.93
C ILE A 15 -26.98 -1.61 -10.18
N TRP A 16 -26.50 -2.64 -9.48
CA TRP A 16 -25.13 -3.15 -9.53
C TRP A 16 -25.09 -4.67 -9.73
N PRO A 17 -25.40 -5.17 -10.94
CA PRO A 17 -25.27 -6.59 -11.23
C PRO A 17 -23.85 -7.07 -10.95
N ALA A 18 -23.69 -8.26 -10.35
CA ALA A 18 -22.38 -8.77 -9.92
C ALA A 18 -21.36 -8.87 -11.07
N SER A 19 -21.83 -8.97 -12.32
CA SER A 19 -21.03 -8.95 -13.54
C SER A 19 -20.34 -7.61 -13.83
N SER A 20 -20.83 -6.50 -13.28
CA SER A 20 -20.22 -5.17 -13.48
C SER A 20 -19.14 -4.85 -12.44
N LEU A 21 -19.15 -5.48 -11.26
CA LEU A 21 -18.16 -5.23 -10.20
C LEU A 21 -16.70 -5.39 -10.66
N PRO A 22 -16.33 -6.43 -11.45
CA PRO A 22 -14.95 -6.58 -11.91
C PRO A 22 -14.49 -5.42 -12.80
N ILE A 23 -15.37 -4.88 -13.66
CA ILE A 23 -15.00 -3.76 -14.55
C ILE A 23 -14.75 -2.49 -13.74
N PHE A 24 -15.60 -2.22 -12.73
CA PHE A 24 -15.42 -1.08 -11.84
C PHE A 24 -14.16 -1.20 -11.00
N GLN A 25 -13.86 -2.41 -10.52
CA GLN A 25 -12.64 -2.66 -9.74
C GLN A 25 -11.39 -2.46 -10.61
N LEU A 26 -11.41 -2.90 -11.87
CA LEU A 26 -10.31 -2.66 -12.81
C LEU A 26 -10.11 -1.16 -13.08
N VAL A 27 -11.18 -0.43 -13.35
CA VAL A 27 -11.12 1.03 -13.58
C VAL A 27 -10.68 1.79 -12.32
N ALA A 28 -11.18 1.40 -11.14
CA ALA A 28 -10.79 2.00 -9.87
C ALA A 28 -9.31 1.77 -9.55
N ASN A 29 -8.82 0.55 -9.77
CA ASN A 29 -7.40 0.24 -9.59
C ASN A 29 -6.54 1.04 -10.56
N LEU A 30 -6.89 1.09 -11.85
CA LEU A 30 -6.16 1.91 -12.83
C LEU A 30 -6.17 3.39 -12.43
N GLY A 31 -7.32 3.93 -12.04
CA GLY A 31 -7.46 5.31 -11.58
C GLY A 31 -6.58 5.61 -10.36
N LEU A 32 -6.55 4.70 -9.39
CA LEU A 32 -5.70 4.83 -8.19
C LEU A 32 -4.21 4.84 -8.55
N ILE A 33 -3.78 3.98 -9.48
CA ILE A 33 -2.37 3.95 -9.90
C ILE A 33 -2.02 5.26 -10.64
N PHE A 34 -2.84 5.71 -11.60
CA PHE A 34 -2.63 7.00 -12.28
C PHE A 34 -2.63 8.20 -11.32
N PHE A 35 -3.47 8.14 -10.29
CA PHE A 35 -3.55 9.17 -9.27
C PHE A 35 -2.31 9.24 -8.38
N MET A 36 -1.85 8.09 -7.85
CA MET A 36 -0.63 8.00 -7.05
C MET A 36 0.59 8.52 -7.83
N PHE A 37 0.58 8.36 -9.15
CA PHE A 37 1.61 8.85 -10.02
C PHE A 37 1.62 10.35 -10.22
N TYR A 38 0.45 10.92 -10.51
CA TYR A 38 0.31 12.36 -10.62
C TYR A 38 0.84 13.03 -9.33
N LEU A 39 0.48 12.47 -8.18
CA LEU A 39 1.03 12.90 -6.90
C LEU A 39 2.54 12.68 -6.80
N GLY A 40 3.05 11.53 -7.24
CA GLY A 40 4.48 11.22 -7.27
C GLY A 40 5.33 12.19 -8.09
N LEU A 41 4.78 12.76 -9.16
CA LEU A 41 5.45 13.78 -9.98
C LEU A 41 5.59 15.13 -9.27
N GLU A 42 4.62 15.47 -8.41
CA GLU A 42 4.61 16.72 -7.64
C GLU A 42 5.54 16.65 -6.42
N LEU A 43 5.97 15.46 -6.02
CA LEU A 43 6.77 15.20 -4.81
C LEU A 43 8.28 15.36 -5.04
N ASP A 44 8.92 16.25 -4.26
CA ASP A 44 10.39 16.33 -4.20
C ASP A 44 10.99 15.21 -3.33
N LEU A 45 11.43 14.14 -4.00
CA LEU A 45 12.07 12.98 -3.37
C LEU A 45 13.37 13.30 -2.62
N GLN A 46 14.09 14.37 -2.98
CA GLN A 46 15.34 14.72 -2.31
C GLN A 46 15.09 15.29 -0.92
N GLN A 47 14.01 16.07 -0.76
CA GLN A 47 13.60 16.63 0.52
C GLN A 47 13.08 15.52 1.46
N ILE A 48 12.30 14.58 0.93
CA ILE A 48 11.82 13.39 1.67
C ILE A 48 13.00 12.57 2.20
N LYS A 49 14.01 12.34 1.35
CA LYS A 49 15.21 11.59 1.74
C LYS A 49 16.06 12.31 2.80
N LYS A 50 15.95 13.62 2.98
CA LYS A 50 16.67 14.35 4.04
C LYS A 50 15.98 14.21 5.40
N SER A 51 14.66 14.07 5.45
CA SER A 51 13.88 14.00 6.69
C SER A 51 13.74 12.60 7.28
N TRP A 52 14.11 11.54 6.56
CA TRP A 52 13.84 10.15 7.00
C TRP A 52 14.31 9.81 8.43
N LYS A 53 15.48 10.31 8.87
CA LYS A 53 16.03 10.02 10.21
C LYS A 53 15.18 10.62 11.33
N THR A 54 14.63 11.82 11.10
CA THR A 54 13.77 12.50 12.08
C THR A 54 12.38 11.90 12.12
N THR A 55 11.98 11.22 11.04
CA THR A 55 10.64 10.66 10.88
C THR A 55 10.47 9.29 11.54
N ILE A 56 11.49 8.42 11.53
CA ILE A 56 11.44 7.07 12.12
C ILE A 56 10.89 7.02 13.56
N PRO A 57 11.39 7.81 14.53
CA PRO A 57 10.91 7.73 15.91
C PRO A 57 9.46 8.21 16.06
N ILE A 58 9.01 9.11 15.19
CA ILE A 58 7.63 9.61 15.20
C ILE A 58 6.70 8.54 14.64
N VAL A 59 7.10 7.91 13.52
CA VAL A 59 6.37 6.80 12.89
C VAL A 59 6.24 5.61 13.84
N SER A 60 7.32 5.25 14.54
CA SER A 60 7.25 4.10 15.46
C SER A 60 6.25 4.35 16.58
N ALA A 61 6.21 5.57 17.13
CA ALA A 61 5.21 5.95 18.13
C ALA A 61 3.78 5.94 17.55
N SER A 62 3.58 6.45 16.31
CA SER A 62 2.27 6.47 15.65
C SER A 62 1.76 5.09 15.28
N ILE A 63 2.64 4.12 15.01
CA ILE A 63 2.26 2.73 14.71
C ILE A 63 2.01 1.94 16.00
N ILE A 64 2.93 1.98 16.97
CA ILE A 64 2.89 1.10 18.15
C ILE A 64 1.59 1.28 18.94
N PHE A 65 1.13 2.52 19.10
CA PHE A 65 -0.05 2.82 19.90
C PHE A 65 -1.35 2.25 19.30
N PRO A 66 -1.78 2.62 18.07
CA PRO A 66 -2.99 2.07 17.44
C PRO A 66 -2.87 0.59 17.06
N VAL A 67 -1.68 0.09 16.70
CA VAL A 67 -1.47 -1.37 16.49
C VAL A 67 -1.66 -2.12 17.80
N GLY A 68 -1.17 -1.59 18.92
CA GLY A 68 -1.40 -2.17 20.24
C GLY A 68 -2.89 -2.27 20.59
N ILE A 69 -3.64 -1.20 20.32
CA ILE A 69 -5.11 -1.20 20.47
C ILE A 69 -5.76 -2.22 19.53
N GLY A 70 -5.33 -2.27 18.26
CA GLY A 70 -5.83 -3.24 17.28
C GLY A 70 -5.59 -4.69 17.71
N CYS A 71 -4.43 -4.99 18.29
CA CYS A 71 -4.13 -6.30 18.88
C CYS A 71 -5.05 -6.62 20.07
N ALA A 72 -5.28 -5.65 20.97
CA ALA A 72 -6.17 -5.83 22.12
C ALA A 72 -7.63 -6.10 21.68
N VAL A 73 -8.12 -5.34 20.69
CA VAL A 73 -9.45 -5.55 20.09
C VAL A 73 -9.53 -6.92 19.42
N ALA A 74 -8.49 -7.32 18.69
CA ALA A 74 -8.46 -8.62 18.02
C ALA A 74 -8.49 -9.80 19.02
N LEU A 75 -7.78 -9.68 20.14
CA LEU A 75 -7.82 -10.67 21.22
C LEU A 75 -9.19 -10.74 21.87
N TRP A 76 -9.79 -9.59 22.18
CA TRP A 76 -11.13 -9.54 22.76
C TRP A 76 -12.19 -10.18 21.84
N PHE A 77 -12.09 -9.93 20.53
CA PHE A 77 -12.98 -10.53 19.54
C PHE A 77 -12.73 -12.05 19.37
N TRP A 78 -11.48 -12.48 19.48
CA TRP A 78 -11.10 -13.90 19.43
C TRP A 78 -11.71 -14.69 20.58
N ASP A 79 -11.67 -14.13 21.80
CA ASP A 79 -12.19 -14.79 22.99
C ASP A 79 -13.73 -14.89 22.97
N MET A 80 -14.42 -13.99 22.25
CA MET A 80 -15.87 -14.06 22.03
C MET A 80 -16.28 -15.04 20.91
N ASN A 81 -15.43 -15.28 19.92
CA ASN A 81 -15.75 -16.11 18.75
C ASN A 81 -15.01 -17.46 18.79
N THR A 82 -15.59 -18.45 19.48
CA THR A 82 -15.05 -19.81 19.63
C THR A 82 -15.12 -20.70 18.37
N GLY A 83 -15.65 -20.19 17.26
CA GLY A 83 -15.92 -20.97 16.03
C GLY A 83 -15.03 -20.70 14.82
N ILE A 84 -13.98 -19.86 14.93
CA ILE A 84 -13.17 -19.47 13.77
C ILE A 84 -11.97 -20.42 13.62
N ASN A 85 -11.96 -21.21 12.55
CA ASN A 85 -10.89 -22.15 12.21
C ASN A 85 -9.74 -21.47 11.43
N THR A 86 -9.24 -20.34 11.92
CA THR A 86 -8.11 -19.61 11.34
C THR A 86 -6.96 -19.51 12.34
N SER A 87 -5.75 -19.24 11.86
CA SER A 87 -4.62 -18.96 12.75
C SER A 87 -4.91 -17.73 13.62
N LYS A 88 -4.85 -17.88 14.95
CA LYS A 88 -5.02 -16.78 15.93
C LYS A 88 -4.09 -15.61 15.60
N ILE A 89 -2.84 -15.91 15.23
CA ILE A 89 -1.81 -14.92 14.89
C ILE A 89 -2.18 -14.16 13.60
N ALA A 90 -2.67 -14.86 12.57
CA ALA A 90 -3.07 -14.21 11.33
C ALA A 90 -4.25 -13.25 11.54
N SER A 91 -5.24 -13.67 12.33
CA SER A 91 -6.41 -12.84 12.64
C SER A 91 -6.03 -11.58 13.42
N ILE A 92 -5.12 -11.70 14.40
CA ILE A 92 -4.61 -10.56 15.16
C ILE A 92 -3.85 -9.58 14.24
N LEU A 93 -2.92 -10.09 13.42
CA LEU A 93 -2.13 -9.23 12.51
C LEU A 93 -2.99 -8.53 11.46
N PHE A 94 -4.00 -9.22 10.90
CA PHE A 94 -4.94 -8.61 9.96
C PHE A 94 -5.74 -7.48 10.62
N VAL A 95 -6.32 -7.72 11.79
CA VAL A 95 -7.09 -6.68 12.50
C VAL A 95 -6.18 -5.52 12.93
N ALA A 96 -5.01 -5.81 13.50
CA ALA A 96 -4.07 -4.79 13.94
C ALA A 96 -3.58 -3.91 12.78
N SER A 97 -3.37 -4.48 11.59
CA SER A 97 -3.02 -3.71 10.39
C SER A 97 -4.12 -2.72 9.97
N GLY A 98 -5.40 -3.04 10.19
CA GLY A 98 -6.50 -2.13 9.86
C GLY A 98 -6.58 -0.88 10.75
N PHE A 99 -6.01 -0.91 11.95
CA PHE A 99 -6.09 0.19 12.92
C PHE A 99 -4.89 1.14 12.87
N GLY A 100 -3.72 0.62 12.51
CA GLY A 100 -2.45 1.35 12.65
C GLY A 100 -1.96 2.10 11.41
N PHE A 101 -2.62 1.95 10.27
CA PHE A 101 -2.09 2.42 8.99
C PHE A 101 -3.05 3.37 8.27
N SER A 102 -2.48 4.39 7.62
CA SER A 102 -3.20 5.43 6.91
C SER A 102 -3.01 5.30 5.39
N ALA A 103 -4.01 5.73 4.62
CA ALA A 103 -3.93 5.71 3.15
C ALA A 103 -3.07 6.88 2.66
N PHE A 104 -1.80 6.58 2.35
CA PHE A 104 -0.84 7.51 1.72
C PHE A 104 -1.43 8.36 0.59
N PRO A 105 -2.15 7.80 -0.42
CA PRO A 105 -2.61 8.60 -1.57
C PRO A 105 -3.58 9.71 -1.17
N VAL A 106 -4.50 9.46 -0.25
CA VAL A 106 -5.47 10.46 0.21
C VAL A 106 -4.77 11.60 0.95
N LEU A 107 -3.81 11.26 1.82
CA LEU A 107 -3.01 12.23 2.56
C LEU A 107 -2.19 13.12 1.62
N ALA A 108 -1.52 12.54 0.63
CA ALA A 108 -0.73 13.27 -0.35
C ALA A 108 -1.60 14.27 -1.14
N THR A 109 -2.81 13.88 -1.56
CA THR A 109 -3.74 14.85 -2.17
C THR A 109 -4.18 15.95 -1.23
N LEU A 110 -4.45 15.63 0.04
CA LEU A 110 -4.90 16.62 0.99
C LEU A 110 -3.82 17.69 1.18
N LEU A 111 -2.57 17.28 1.33
CA LEU A 111 -1.43 18.19 1.44
C LEU A 111 -1.21 19.01 0.15
N ASN A 112 -1.43 18.40 -1.02
CA ASN A 112 -1.35 19.09 -2.30
C ASN A 112 -2.46 20.16 -2.42
N ALA A 113 -3.71 19.79 -2.11
CA ALA A 113 -4.86 20.69 -2.13
C ALA A 113 -4.71 21.87 -1.17
N MET A 114 -4.02 21.66 -0.04
CA MET A 114 -3.70 22.72 0.94
C MET A 114 -2.46 23.55 0.58
N GLY A 115 -1.74 23.23 -0.50
CA GLY A 115 -0.47 23.89 -0.85
C GLY A 115 0.64 23.69 0.18
N LEU A 116 0.59 22.59 0.94
CA LEU A 116 1.55 22.24 1.99
C LEU A 116 2.59 21.20 1.54
N LEU A 117 2.39 20.57 0.38
CA LEU A 117 3.19 19.45 -0.12
C LEU A 117 4.71 19.71 -0.08
N ASN A 118 5.13 20.90 -0.52
CA ASN A 118 6.53 21.31 -0.60
C ASN A 118 7.04 22.07 0.65
N LYS A 119 6.22 22.19 1.70
CA LYS A 119 6.64 22.84 2.96
C LYS A 119 7.29 21.81 3.88
N PRO A 120 8.13 22.24 4.86
CA PRO A 120 8.81 21.33 5.77
C PRO A 120 7.88 20.36 6.49
N ILE A 121 6.69 20.84 6.89
CA ILE A 121 5.67 20.01 7.55
C ILE A 121 5.08 18.98 6.59
N GLY A 122 4.84 19.35 5.32
CA GLY A 122 4.31 18.42 4.32
C GLY A 122 5.32 17.33 3.96
N VAL A 123 6.58 17.70 3.76
CA VAL A 123 7.67 16.75 3.51
C VAL A 123 7.83 15.78 4.68
N GLN A 124 7.76 16.25 5.93
CA GLN A 124 7.83 15.37 7.10
C GLN A 124 6.64 14.40 7.18
N THR A 125 5.43 14.87 6.93
CA THR A 125 4.21 14.06 6.93
C THR A 125 4.22 13.00 5.80
N ILE A 126 4.68 13.36 4.60
CA ILE A 126 4.80 12.42 3.48
C ILE A 126 5.87 11.36 3.75
N SER A 127 7.03 11.76 4.30
CA SER A 127 8.05 10.80 4.74
C SER A 127 7.51 9.85 5.80
N LEU A 128 6.65 10.32 6.70
CA LEU A 128 6.05 9.51 7.75
C LEU A 128 5.12 8.46 7.15
N ALA A 129 4.21 8.90 6.30
CA ALA A 129 3.27 8.01 5.62
C ALA A 129 3.97 7.00 4.69
N ALA A 130 5.09 7.37 4.05
CA ALA A 130 5.86 6.45 3.22
C ALA A 130 6.50 5.31 4.04
N VAL A 131 6.93 5.57 5.27
CA VAL A 131 7.44 4.52 6.18
C VAL A 131 6.30 3.64 6.69
N GLU A 132 5.14 4.23 6.99
CA GLU A 132 3.93 3.48 7.37
C GLU A 132 3.48 2.52 6.27
N ASP A 133 3.52 2.94 5.00
CA ASP A 133 3.15 2.10 3.86
C ASP A 133 4.07 0.86 3.75
N ILE A 134 5.38 1.04 3.87
CA ILE A 134 6.33 -0.09 3.88
C ILE A 134 6.05 -1.03 5.06
N ALA A 135 5.76 -0.47 6.24
CA ALA A 135 5.47 -1.26 7.44
C ALA A 135 4.21 -2.12 7.28
N VAL A 136 3.12 -1.57 6.69
CA VAL A 136 1.89 -2.34 6.49
C VAL A 136 2.09 -3.49 5.52
N TRP A 137 2.83 -3.29 4.42
CA TRP A 137 3.10 -4.36 3.46
C TRP A 137 3.89 -5.50 4.10
N VAL A 138 4.86 -5.19 4.97
CA VAL A 138 5.59 -6.22 5.73
C VAL A 138 4.67 -6.97 6.69
N VAL A 139 3.81 -6.26 7.44
CA VAL A 139 2.87 -6.89 8.38
C VAL A 139 1.86 -7.77 7.63
N LEU A 140 1.32 -7.33 6.50
CA LEU A 140 0.39 -8.10 5.67
C LEU A 140 1.06 -9.32 5.03
N ALA A 141 2.32 -9.21 4.60
CA ALA A 141 3.08 -10.35 4.11
C ALA A 141 3.24 -11.42 5.20
N ILE A 142 3.56 -11.02 6.43
CA ILE A 142 3.65 -11.93 7.57
C ILE A 142 2.27 -12.53 7.89
N ALA A 143 1.22 -11.69 7.96
CA ALA A 143 -0.14 -12.14 8.23
C ALA A 143 -0.63 -13.18 7.20
N SER A 144 -0.34 -12.97 5.92
CA SER A 144 -0.71 -13.89 4.84
C SER A 144 0.03 -15.23 4.95
N ALA A 145 1.32 -15.21 5.31
CA ALA A 145 2.11 -16.42 5.57
C ALA A 145 1.50 -17.27 6.70
N PHE A 146 1.04 -16.64 7.80
CA PHE A 146 0.38 -17.35 8.91
C PHE A 146 -1.08 -17.74 8.62
N SER A 147 -1.76 -17.04 7.71
CA SER A 147 -3.17 -17.32 7.36
C SER A 147 -3.34 -18.58 6.52
N SER A 148 -2.29 -18.97 5.79
CA SER A 148 -2.40 -19.97 4.73
C SER A 148 -2.68 -21.39 5.22
N GLY A 149 -2.58 -21.69 6.52
CA GLY A 149 -2.87 -23.02 7.11
C GLY A 149 -2.02 -24.19 6.58
N GLY A 150 -1.25 -23.97 5.52
CA GLY A 150 -0.42 -24.94 4.84
C GLY A 150 0.92 -25.13 5.52
N SER A 151 1.51 -26.29 5.26
CA SER A 151 2.83 -26.71 5.73
C SER A 151 3.85 -25.57 5.65
N ALA A 152 4.80 -25.49 6.60
CA ALA A 152 5.84 -24.44 6.65
C ALA A 152 6.55 -24.19 5.30
N LEU A 153 6.59 -25.20 4.42
CA LEU A 153 7.05 -25.12 3.03
C LEU A 153 6.29 -24.12 2.15
N GLN A 154 4.97 -24.02 2.25
CA GLN A 154 4.17 -23.06 1.47
C GLN A 154 4.44 -21.62 1.93
N GLY A 155 4.55 -21.39 3.24
CA GLY A 155 4.94 -20.09 3.78
C GLY A 155 6.33 -19.66 3.30
N LEU A 156 7.29 -20.60 3.33
CA LEU A 156 8.65 -20.37 2.82
C LEU A 156 8.64 -20.05 1.31
N TYR A 157 7.84 -20.77 0.52
CA TYR A 157 7.73 -20.56 -0.92
C TYR A 157 7.17 -19.18 -1.27
N THR A 158 6.08 -18.76 -0.62
CA THR A 158 5.49 -17.42 -0.81
C THR A 158 6.46 -16.31 -0.39
N LEU A 159 7.19 -16.51 0.72
CA LEU A 159 8.21 -15.58 1.18
C LEU A 159 9.39 -15.49 0.20
N LEU A 160 9.85 -16.62 -0.36
CA LEU A 160 10.94 -16.64 -1.33
C LEU A 160 10.54 -15.98 -2.66
N LEU A 161 9.31 -16.21 -3.13
CA LEU A 161 8.76 -15.59 -4.33
C LEU A 161 8.64 -14.07 -4.17
N THR A 162 8.13 -13.60 -3.04
CA THR A 162 8.02 -12.16 -2.74
C THR A 162 9.39 -11.49 -2.63
N LEU A 163 10.37 -12.12 -1.98
CA LEU A 163 11.75 -11.62 -1.94
C LEU A 163 12.41 -11.64 -3.32
N GLY A 164 12.20 -12.69 -4.10
CA GLY A 164 12.70 -12.81 -5.47
C GLY A 164 12.14 -11.72 -6.37
N PHE A 165 10.84 -11.45 -6.27
CA PHE A 165 10.17 -10.36 -6.98
C PHE A 165 10.77 -8.99 -6.60
N LEU A 166 10.92 -8.71 -5.30
CA LEU A 166 11.55 -7.47 -4.80
C LEU A 166 12.99 -7.30 -5.33
N LEU A 167 13.79 -8.37 -5.33
CA LEU A 167 15.16 -8.36 -5.85
C LEU A 167 15.18 -8.06 -7.35
N ILE A 168 14.30 -8.69 -8.14
CA ILE A 168 14.18 -8.43 -9.58
C ILE A 168 13.81 -6.97 -9.83
N MET A 169 12.85 -6.43 -9.09
CA MET A 169 12.47 -5.01 -9.17
C MET A 169 13.65 -4.07 -8.87
N PHE A 170 14.45 -4.37 -7.85
CA PHE A 170 15.52 -3.48 -7.45
C PHE A 170 16.78 -3.59 -8.31
N LEU A 171 17.10 -4.80 -8.78
CA LEU A 171 18.35 -5.11 -9.48
C LEU A 171 18.24 -5.06 -11.00
N ILE A 172 17.07 -5.31 -11.58
CA ILE A 172 16.90 -5.39 -13.04
C ILE A 172 16.13 -4.15 -13.52
N VAL A 173 14.95 -3.95 -12.95
CA VAL A 173 13.99 -2.96 -13.41
C VAL A 173 14.49 -1.53 -13.17
N ARG A 174 14.92 -1.23 -11.94
CA ARG A 174 15.49 0.09 -11.58
C ARG A 174 16.66 0.53 -12.47
N PRO A 175 17.71 -0.27 -12.70
CA PRO A 175 18.82 0.16 -13.56
C PRO A 175 18.42 0.29 -15.03
N ILE A 176 17.54 -0.57 -15.55
CA ILE A 176 17.02 -0.45 -16.92
C ILE A 176 16.31 0.90 -17.09
N LEU A 177 15.45 1.28 -16.15
CA LEU A 177 14.71 2.54 -16.22
C LEU A 177 15.63 3.78 -16.13
N LYS A 178 16.66 3.72 -15.29
CA LYS A 178 17.69 4.78 -15.23
C LYS A 178 18.50 4.87 -16.52
N TRP A 179 18.80 3.73 -17.12
CA TRP A 179 19.56 3.67 -18.37
C TRP A 179 18.75 4.24 -19.54
N ILE A 180 17.48 3.85 -19.63
CA ILE A 180 16.50 4.39 -20.59
C ILE A 180 16.36 5.91 -20.42
N HIS A 181 16.14 6.39 -19.19
CA HIS A 181 16.02 7.83 -18.91
C HIS A 181 17.28 8.60 -19.39
N LYS A 182 18.49 8.08 -19.12
CA LYS A 182 19.75 8.70 -19.57
C LYS A 182 19.90 8.68 -21.10
N TYR A 183 19.35 7.67 -21.78
CA TYR A 183 19.38 7.56 -23.23
C TYR A 183 18.42 8.54 -23.93
N TYR A 184 17.21 8.74 -23.39
CA TYR A 184 16.20 9.61 -24.00
C TYR A 184 16.41 11.11 -23.69
N LEU A 185 16.93 11.46 -22.50
CA LEU A 185 17.34 12.84 -22.18
C LEU A 185 18.39 13.39 -23.17
N LYS A 186 19.23 12.52 -23.73
CA LYS A 186 20.22 12.92 -24.74
C LYS A 186 19.62 13.21 -26.13
N ARG A 187 18.39 12.76 -26.40
CA ARG A 187 17.77 12.84 -27.72
C ARG A 187 16.80 14.02 -27.88
N GLY A 188 16.53 14.77 -26.79
CA GLY A 188 15.80 16.04 -26.82
C GLY A 188 14.32 15.92 -27.19
N ASP A 189 13.70 14.77 -26.92
CA ASP A 189 12.33 14.45 -27.35
C ASP A 189 11.43 14.25 -26.11
N ASP A 190 10.69 15.30 -25.74
CA ASP A 190 9.97 15.39 -24.45
C ASP A 190 8.78 14.42 -24.35
N THR A 191 8.23 13.96 -25.48
CA THR A 191 7.07 13.04 -25.53
C THR A 191 7.42 11.60 -25.12
N ASN A 192 8.67 11.16 -25.26
CA ASN A 192 9.10 9.81 -24.89
C ASN A 192 9.39 9.63 -23.39
N VAL A 193 9.59 10.72 -22.65
CA VAL A 193 9.79 10.67 -21.18
C VAL A 193 8.55 10.11 -20.48
N TYR A 194 7.35 10.47 -20.94
CA TYR A 194 6.09 9.92 -20.45
C TYR A 194 5.97 8.41 -20.66
N LEU A 195 6.48 7.88 -21.78
CA LEU A 195 6.51 6.44 -22.09
C LEU A 195 7.46 5.65 -21.17
N VAL A 196 8.61 6.23 -20.81
CA VAL A 196 9.55 5.64 -19.84
C VAL A 196 8.93 5.58 -18.44
N VAL A 197 8.14 6.59 -18.11
CA VAL A 197 7.43 6.69 -16.83
C VAL A 197 6.22 5.73 -16.78
N ILE A 198 5.54 5.50 -17.90
CA ILE A 198 4.52 4.45 -18.07
C ILE A 198 5.15 3.04 -18.03
N CYS A 199 6.39 2.86 -18.50
CA CYS A 199 7.12 1.60 -18.31
C CYS A 199 7.57 1.39 -16.85
N PHE A 200 7.90 2.46 -16.13
CA PHE A 200 8.15 2.41 -14.68
C PHE A 200 6.91 1.90 -13.92
N PHE A 201 5.72 2.25 -14.42
CA PHE A 201 4.39 1.87 -13.94
C PHE A 201 4.06 0.38 -13.99
N ILE A 202 4.49 -0.30 -15.05
CA ILE A 202 4.21 -1.75 -15.21
C ILE A 202 5.08 -2.56 -14.23
N THR A 203 6.07 -1.92 -13.62
CA THR A 203 7.14 -2.61 -12.92
C THR A 203 7.30 -2.22 -11.45
N CYS A 204 6.50 -1.28 -10.94
CA CYS A 204 6.32 -0.95 -9.51
C CYS A 204 4.91 -1.33 -9.09
#